data_AF-A0A252F6R4-F1
#
_entry.id   AF-A0A252F6R4-F1
#
_cell.length_a   1.000
_cell.length_b   1.000
_cell.length_c   1.000
_cell.angle_alpha   90.00
_cell.angle_beta   90.00
_cell.angle_gamma   90.00
#
_symmetry.space_group_name_H-M   'P 1'
#
loop_
_entity.id
_entity.type
_entity.pdbx_description
1 polymer ?
#
loop_
_entity_poly.entity_id
_entity_poly.type
_entity_poly.pdbx_seq_one_letter_code
_entity_poly.pdbx_strand_id
1 'polypeptide(L)' 'MGYADPVNYTVVTIDGDYAMLQNESEPEAPLAQVALALLPEGISDGSRVQRILLEYTLL' A
#
# COMPACT_ATOMS: atom_id res chain seq x y z
N MET A 1 7.76 3.04 -22.76
CA MET A 1 8.29 3.41 -21.43
C MET A 1 7.14 3.23 -20.46
N GLY A 2 6.97 2.01 -19.95
CA GLY A 2 5.80 1.65 -19.14
C GLY A 2 6.04 2.12 -17.71
N TYR A 3 5.59 3.33 -17.39
CA TYR A 3 5.50 3.76 -16.00
C TYR A 3 4.31 3.02 -15.40
N ALA A 4 4.54 2.23 -14.36
CA ALA A 4 3.44 1.65 -13.60
C ALA A 4 2.55 2.79 -13.10
N ASP A 5 1.26 2.73 -13.40
CA ASP A 5 0.32 3.73 -12.90
C ASP A 5 0.36 3.73 -11.36
N PRO A 6 0.55 4.91 -10.73
CA PRO A 6 0.60 5.00 -9.29
C PRO A 6 -0.75 4.61 -8.69
N VAL A 7 -0.76 3.62 -7.80
CA VAL A 7 -1.97 3.19 -7.10
C VAL A 7 -1.99 3.83 -5.72
N ASN A 8 -3.08 4.52 -5.40
CA ASN A 8 -3.28 5.14 -4.10
C ASN A 8 -4.02 4.18 -3.17
N TYR A 9 -3.54 4.12 -1.94
CA TYR A 9 -4.12 3.31 -0.88
C TYR A 9 -4.36 4.16 0.36
N THR A 10 -5.41 3.83 1.09
CA THR A 10 -5.67 4.37 2.43
C THR A 10 -5.38 3.30 3.48
N VAL A 11 -4.56 3.64 4.48
CA VAL A 11 -4.33 2.80 5.66
C VAL A 11 -5.62 2.79 6.49
N VAL A 12 -6.30 1.66 6.52
CA VAL A 12 -7.54 1.49 7.27
C VAL A 12 -7.23 1.22 8.75
N THR A 13 -6.25 0.36 9.01
CA THR A 13 -5.80 0.04 10.36
C THR A 13 -4.36 -0.47 10.32
N ILE A 14 -3.68 -0.36 11.44
CA ILE A 14 -2.36 -0.95 11.68
C ILE A 14 -2.50 -1.91 12.85
N ASP A 15 -2.16 -3.17 12.60
CA ASP A 15 -2.18 -4.25 13.59
C ASP A 15 -0.78 -4.86 13.69
N GLY A 16 -0.09 -4.57 14.79
CA GLY A 16 1.30 -4.99 15.01
C GLY A 16 2.23 -4.48 13.91
N ASP A 17 2.91 -5.41 13.23
CA ASP A 17 3.85 -5.13 12.13
C ASP A 17 3.18 -5.01 10.74
N TYR A 18 1.85 -5.03 10.67
CA TYR A 18 1.11 -5.01 9.41
C TYR A 18 0.11 -3.86 9.35
N ALA A 19 0.03 -3.21 8.18
CA ALA A 19 -1.00 -2.25 7.84
C ALA A 19 -1.97 -2.86 6.83
N MET A 20 -3.26 -2.57 7.01
CA MET A 20 -4.33 -2.94 6.10
C MET A 20 -4.63 -1.75 5.18
N LEU A 21 -4.39 -1.92 3.89
CA LEU A 21 -4.51 -0.87 2.88
C LEU A 21 -5.76 -1.10 2.01
N GLN A 22 -6.65 -0.11 1.95
CA GLN A 22 -7.75 -0.09 0.98
C GLN A 22 -7.29 0.58 -0.31
N ASN A 23 -7.47 -0.07 -1.45
CA ASN A 23 -7.26 0.57 -2.76
C ASN A 23 -8.32 1.65 -2.99
N GLU A 24 -7.93 2.89 -3.23
CA GLU A 24 -8.88 3.98 -3.50
C GLU A 24 -9.56 3.84 -4.87
N SER A 25 -8.92 3.15 -5.83
CA SER A 25 -9.50 2.87 -7.14
C SER A 25 -10.48 1.69 -7.11
N GLU A 26 -10.36 0.80 -6.13
CA GLU A 26 -11.17 -0.41 -6.00
C GLU A 26 -11.60 -0.58 -4.53
N PRO A 27 -12.61 0.20 -4.07
CA PRO A 27 -13.06 0.15 -2.68
C PRO A 27 -13.73 -1.17 -2.31
N GLU A 28 -14.14 -1.96 -3.31
CA GLU A 28 -14.76 -3.29 -3.16
C GLU A 28 -13.72 -4.41 -3.01
N ALA A 29 -12.46 -4.11 -3.34
CA ALA A 29 -11.38 -5.08 -3.24
C ALA A 29 -11.03 -5.34 -1.77
N PRO A 30 -10.54 -6.56 -1.45
CA PRO A 30 -10.08 -6.87 -0.10
C PRO A 30 -8.89 -5.98 0.29
N LEU A 31 -8.79 -5.72 1.60
CA LEU A 31 -7.69 -4.95 2.17
C LEU A 31 -6.35 -5.64 1.89
N ALA A 32 -5.40 -4.90 1.32
CA ALA A 32 -4.06 -5.37 1.10
C ALA A 32 -3.28 -5.32 2.43
N GLN A 33 -2.86 -6.47 2.92
CA GLN A 33 -1.98 -6.56 4.09
C GLN A 33 -0.54 -6.29 3.67
N VAL A 34 0.05 -5.21 4.19
CA VAL A 34 1.42 -4.80 3.88
C VAL A 34 2.21 -4.63 5.17
N ALA A 35 3.42 -5.17 5.22
CA ALA A 35 4.30 -5.02 6.37
C ALA A 35 4.71 -3.55 6.55
N LEU A 36 4.74 -3.05 7.78
CA LEU A 36 5.15 -1.68 8.10
C LEU A 36 6.56 -1.35 7.62
N ALA A 37 7.45 -2.34 7.57
CA ALA A 37 8.81 -2.18 7.05
C ALA A 37 8.87 -1.78 5.56
N LEU A 38 7.80 -2.00 4.79
CA LEU A 38 7.68 -1.60 3.39
C LEU A 38 7.01 -0.23 3.21
N LEU A 39 6.47 0.32 4.30
CA LEU A 39 5.75 1.58 4.30
C LEU A 39 6.64 2.69 4.84
N PRO A 40 6.38 3.95 4.46
CA PRO A 40 7.11 5.08 5.02
C PRO A 40 6.91 5.16 6.54
N GLU A 41 7.94 5.64 7.23
CA GLU A 41 7.87 5.87 8.68
C GLU A 41 6.81 6.92 9.04
N GLY A 42 6.16 6.75 10.19
CA GLY A 42 5.15 7.69 10.70
C GLY A 42 3.75 7.55 10.09
N ILE A 43 3.44 6.43 9.41
CA ILE A 43 2.07 6.12 9.00
C ILE A 43 1.19 5.77 10.20
N SER A 44 -0.07 6.18 10.11
CA SER A 44 -1.13 5.96 11.09
C SER A 44 -2.42 5.53 10.40
N ASP A 45 -3.44 5.14 11.16
CA ASP A 45 -4.80 4.96 10.61
C ASP A 45 -5.26 6.23 9.86
N GLY A 46 -5.93 6.03 8.73
CA GLY A 46 -6.35 7.10 7.82
C GLY A 46 -5.24 7.70 6.95
N SER A 47 -3.98 7.28 7.11
CA SER A 47 -2.88 7.77 6.26
C SER A 47 -3.04 7.30 4.81
N ARG A 48 -2.61 8.13 3.84
CA ARG A 48 -2.63 7.77 2.42
C ARG A 48 -1.22 7.45 1.94
N VAL A 49 -1.08 6.31 1.28
CA VAL A 49 0.19 5.84 0.72
C VAL A 49 0.03 5.57 -0.77
N GLN A 50 1.07 5.87 -1.54
CA GLN A 50 1.06 5.67 -2.99
C GLN A 50 2.15 4.65 -3.37
N ARG A 51 1.78 3.67 -4.20
CA ARG A 51 2.72 2.69 -4.75
C ARG A 51 3.03 3.02 -6.21
N ILE A 52 4.30 3.32 -6.53
CA ILE A 52 4.72 3.81 -7.86
C ILE A 52 5.62 2.83 -8.62
N LEU A 53 6.27 1.87 -7.95
CA LEU A 53 7.14 0.89 -8.59
C LEU A 53 6.86 -0.52 -8.08
N LEU A 54 6.60 -1.45 -8.99
CA LEU A 54 6.44 -2.89 -8.74
C LEU A 54 7.56 -3.66 -9.45
N GLU A 55 8.82 -3.22 -9.32
CA GLU A 55 9.92 -3.95 -9.95
C GLU A 55 10.34 -5.15 -9.10
N TYR A 56 10.09 -6.34 -9.64
CA TYR A 56 10.66 -7.60 -9.16
C TYR A 56 11.32 -8.30 -10.34
N THR A 57 12.65 -8.46 -10.30
CA THR A 57 13.36 -9.39 -11.20
C THR A 57 13.85 -10.57 -10.38
N LEU A 58 13.30 -11.75 -10.67
CA LEU A 58 13.78 -13.05 -10.21
C LEU A 58 14.79 -13.56 -11.26
N LEU A 59 15.96 -14.05 -10.81
CA LEU A 59 16.93 -14.77 -11.65
C LEU A 59 16.72 -16.27 -11.55
#